data_AF-A0A5C6RNQ7-F1
#
_entry.id   AF-A0A5C6RNQ7-F1
#
_cell.length_a   1.000
_cell.length_b   1.000
_cell.length_c   1.000
_cell.angle_alpha   90.00
_cell.angle_beta   90.00
_cell.angle_gamma   90.00
#
_symmetry.space_group_name_H-M   'P 1'
#
loop_
_entity.id
_entity.type
_entity.pdbx_description
1 polymer ?
#
loop_
_entity_poly.entity_id
_entity_poly.type
_entity_poly.pdbx_seq_one_letter_code
_entity_poly.pdbx_strand_id
1 'polypeptide(L)'
;MEKNRLARFLIAHEPNSSRESILEALDYAVKGKPSFGGFITVAIDGSDILGAVVANCTGMEAYNPKYLFVFVTLGRAEGHADGLLQNLLERALQHADGDIAMHVKPGHPALSIFQQMGFEAEYLELRHAHNSPNLSKNAG
;
A
#
# COMPACT_ATOMS: atom_id res chain seq x y z
N MET A 1 -12.97 3.07 -16.99
CA MET A 1 -12.52 1.79 -17.60
C MET A 1 -11.18 1.34 -17.00
N GLU A 2 -10.24 2.26 -16.81
CA GLU A 2 -8.91 2.01 -16.23
C GLU A 2 -8.94 1.64 -14.73
N LYS A 3 -9.65 2.40 -13.89
CA LYS A 3 -9.85 2.07 -12.46
C LYS A 3 -10.42 0.66 -12.23
N ASN A 4 -11.37 0.22 -13.05
CA ASN A 4 -11.97 -1.12 -12.94
C ASN A 4 -10.98 -2.24 -13.33
N ARG A 5 -9.99 -1.97 -14.20
CA ARG A 5 -8.92 -2.92 -14.51
C ARG A 5 -7.97 -3.04 -13.33
N LEU A 6 -7.54 -1.90 -12.78
CA LEU A 6 -6.66 -1.86 -11.62
C LEU A 6 -7.30 -2.50 -10.38
N ALA A 7 -8.57 -2.19 -10.08
CA ALA A 7 -9.29 -2.81 -8.97
C ALA A 7 -9.34 -4.34 -9.10
N ARG A 8 -9.63 -4.85 -10.31
CA ARG A 8 -9.60 -6.30 -10.57
C ARG A 8 -8.20 -6.90 -10.39
N PHE A 9 -7.17 -6.21 -10.86
CA PHE A 9 -5.78 -6.63 -10.66
C PHE A 9 -5.43 -6.74 -9.18
N LEU A 10 -5.71 -5.70 -8.38
CA LEU A 10 -5.44 -5.70 -6.94
C LEU A 10 -6.24 -6.78 -6.21
N ILE A 11 -7.54 -6.93 -6.50
CA ILE A 11 -8.38 -7.97 -5.89
C ILE A 11 -7.82 -9.39 -6.15
N ALA A 12 -7.24 -9.62 -7.34
CA ALA A 12 -6.66 -10.91 -7.69
C ALA A 12 -5.31 -11.18 -7.01
N HIS A 13 -4.57 -10.14 -6.61
CA HIS A 13 -3.19 -10.25 -6.11
C HIS A 13 -3.03 -9.86 -4.63
N GLU A 14 -4.09 -9.33 -3.99
CA GLU A 14 -4.15 -8.99 -2.56
C GLU A 14 -5.24 -9.82 -1.84
N PRO A 15 -5.10 -11.17 -1.76
CA PRO A 15 -6.17 -12.05 -1.28
C PRO A 15 -6.51 -11.86 0.20
N ASN A 16 -5.65 -11.19 0.97
CA ASN A 16 -5.87 -10.87 2.38
C ASN A 16 -6.61 -9.54 2.58
N SER A 17 -6.88 -8.81 1.49
CA SER A 17 -7.57 -7.52 1.52
C SER A 17 -8.99 -7.68 1.00
N SER A 18 -9.96 -7.08 1.67
CA SER A 18 -11.34 -7.09 1.16
C SER A 18 -11.45 -6.22 -0.10
N ARG A 19 -12.43 -6.55 -0.94
CA ARG A 19 -12.76 -5.75 -2.13
C ARG A 19 -13.06 -4.31 -1.75
N GLU A 20 -13.77 -4.12 -0.65
CA GLU A 20 -14.18 -2.82 -0.14
C GLU A 20 -12.96 -1.97 0.23
N SER A 21 -11.99 -2.53 0.96
CA SER A 21 -10.75 -1.82 1.32
C SER A 21 -9.92 -1.42 0.10
N ILE A 22 -9.87 -2.28 -0.93
CA ILE A 22 -9.16 -1.98 -2.18
C ILE A 22 -9.83 -0.81 -2.91
N LEU A 23 -11.14 -0.88 -3.10
CA LEU A 23 -11.89 0.19 -3.77
C LEU A 23 -11.80 1.49 -3.00
N GLU A 24 -11.89 1.41 -1.67
CA GLU A 24 -11.79 2.54 -0.75
C GLU A 24 -10.44 3.26 -0.90
N ALA A 25 -9.32 2.53 -0.96
CA ALA A 25 -8.00 3.11 -1.18
C ALA A 25 -7.86 3.74 -2.56
N LEU A 26 -8.37 3.08 -3.61
CA LEU A 26 -8.34 3.64 -4.96
C LEU A 26 -9.15 4.93 -5.06
N ASP A 27 -10.37 4.95 -4.50
CA ASP A 27 -11.21 6.15 -4.45
C ASP A 27 -10.59 7.26 -3.61
N TYR A 28 -9.90 6.90 -2.53
CA TYR A 28 -9.15 7.85 -1.72
C TYR A 28 -8.07 8.53 -2.55
N ALA A 29 -7.20 7.77 -3.22
CA ALA A 29 -6.06 8.29 -3.97
C ALA A 29 -6.49 9.23 -5.09
N VAL A 30 -7.50 8.86 -5.89
CA VAL A 30 -7.95 9.66 -7.05
C VAL A 30 -8.99 10.73 -6.72
N LYS A 31 -9.28 10.96 -5.43
CA LYS A 31 -10.36 11.85 -4.96
C LYS A 31 -11.73 11.50 -5.55
N GLY A 32 -12.02 10.21 -5.70
CA GLY A 32 -13.36 9.70 -6.06
C GLY A 32 -14.38 9.86 -4.93
N LYS A 33 -13.90 10.18 -3.73
CA LYS A 33 -14.67 10.60 -2.56
C LYS A 33 -13.92 11.72 -1.82
N PRO A 34 -14.52 12.41 -0.82
CA PRO A 34 -13.80 13.33 0.03
C PRO A 34 -12.59 12.65 0.70
N SER A 35 -11.38 13.14 0.40
CA SER A 35 -10.10 12.63 0.91
C SER A 35 -8.99 13.66 0.71
N PHE A 36 -7.81 13.42 1.29
CA PHE A 36 -6.59 14.20 0.99
C PHE A 36 -6.00 13.86 -0.40
N GLY A 37 -6.50 12.83 -1.06
CA GLY A 37 -6.02 12.37 -2.36
C GLY A 37 -4.80 11.46 -2.23
N GLY A 38 -3.93 11.52 -3.23
CA GLY A 38 -2.77 10.66 -3.35
C GLY A 38 -2.47 10.42 -4.81
N PHE A 39 -1.85 9.29 -5.11
CA PHE A 39 -1.53 8.90 -6.47
C PHE A 39 -1.46 7.39 -6.62
N ILE A 40 -1.48 6.95 -7.86
CA ILE A 40 -1.36 5.54 -8.23
C ILE A 40 -0.28 5.43 -9.29
N THR A 41 0.73 4.60 -9.04
CA THR A 41 1.74 4.23 -10.04
C THR A 41 1.42 2.83 -10.54
N VAL A 42 1.37 2.62 -11.85
CA VAL A 42 1.04 1.32 -12.45
C VAL A 42 2.14 0.94 -13.44
N ALA A 43 2.67 -0.28 -13.30
CA ALA A 43 3.51 -0.90 -14.32
C ALA A 43 2.62 -1.66 -15.31
N ILE A 44 2.77 -1.36 -16.60
CA ILE A 44 1.94 -1.91 -17.67
C ILE A 44 2.86 -2.48 -18.76
N ASP A 45 2.50 -3.66 -19.27
CA ASP A 45 3.06 -4.22 -20.51
C ASP A 45 1.91 -4.52 -21.47
N GLY A 46 1.84 -3.74 -22.56
CA GLY A 46 0.70 -3.74 -23.48
C GLY A 46 -0.63 -3.48 -22.77
N SER A 47 -1.49 -4.50 -22.69
CA SER A 47 -2.78 -4.45 -22.00
C SER A 47 -2.77 -5.02 -20.58
N ASP A 48 -1.62 -5.48 -20.08
CA ASP A 48 -1.54 -6.19 -18.81
C ASP A 48 -0.94 -5.30 -17.73
N ILE A 49 -1.52 -5.35 -16.54
CA ILE A 49 -0.97 -4.69 -15.36
C ILE A 49 0.01 -5.66 -14.72
N LEU A 50 1.27 -5.27 -14.66
CA LEU A 50 2.36 -6.04 -14.05
C LEU A 50 2.52 -5.72 -12.57
N GLY A 51 2.10 -4.53 -12.14
CA GLY A 51 2.22 -4.09 -10.76
C GLY A 51 1.56 -2.74 -10.53
N ALA A 52 1.25 -2.44 -9.27
CA ALA A 52 0.72 -1.15 -8.87
C ALA A 52 1.17 -0.75 -7.46
N VAL A 53 1.41 0.54 -7.28
CA VAL A 53 1.55 1.21 -5.98
C VAL A 53 0.37 2.16 -5.81
N VAL A 54 -0.36 2.03 -4.71
CA VAL A 54 -1.44 2.96 -4.33
C VAL A 54 -0.96 3.75 -3.12
N ALA A 55 -0.75 5.04 -3.32
CA ALA A 55 -0.33 5.97 -2.28
C ALA A 55 -1.51 6.84 -1.85
N ASN A 56 -1.85 6.82 -0.57
CA ASN A 56 -2.84 7.72 0.02
C ASN A 56 -2.12 8.83 0.78
N CYS A 57 -2.47 10.09 0.51
CA CYS A 57 -1.99 11.22 1.30
C CYS A 57 -2.66 11.17 2.68
N THR A 58 -1.88 11.29 3.76
CA THR A 58 -2.39 11.14 5.13
C THR A 58 -3.01 12.42 5.67
N GLY A 59 -2.53 13.59 5.21
CA GLY A 59 -2.84 14.89 5.82
C GLY A 59 -2.20 15.09 7.20
N MET A 60 -1.23 14.25 7.59
CA MET A 60 -0.63 14.21 8.94
C MET A 60 0.86 14.62 8.96
N GLU A 61 1.30 15.38 7.96
CA GLU A 61 2.70 15.71 7.65
C GLU A 61 3.50 16.31 8.83
N ALA A 62 2.82 16.90 9.82
CA ALA A 62 3.47 17.47 11.00
C ALA A 62 4.06 16.41 11.96
N TYR A 63 3.62 15.15 11.88
CA TYR A 63 4.05 14.09 12.81
C TYR A 63 4.00 12.66 12.23
N ASN A 64 3.58 12.50 10.98
CA ASN A 64 3.55 11.23 10.27
C ASN A 64 3.90 11.44 8.80
N PRO A 65 4.47 10.45 8.11
CA PRO A 65 4.74 10.55 6.68
C PRO A 65 3.53 11.02 5.86
N LYS A 66 3.81 11.88 4.86
CA LYS A 66 2.82 12.48 3.97
C LYS A 66 2.01 11.43 3.24
N TYR A 67 2.65 10.35 2.82
CA TYR A 67 2.01 9.27 2.09
C TYR A 67 2.08 7.96 2.87
N LEU A 68 1.00 7.19 2.76
CA LEU A 68 0.99 5.77 3.09
C LEU A 68 0.89 4.99 1.78
N PHE A 69 1.88 4.15 1.48
CA PHE A 69 1.77 3.16 0.40
C PHE A 69 0.89 2.02 0.90
N VAL A 70 -0.40 2.12 0.60
CA VAL A 70 -1.44 1.19 1.09
C VAL A 70 -1.35 -0.16 0.38
N PHE A 71 -1.00 -0.14 -0.91
CA PHE A 71 -0.75 -1.33 -1.70
C PHE A 71 0.56 -1.16 -2.47
N VAL A 72 1.40 -2.18 -2.41
CA VAL A 72 2.61 -2.36 -3.23
C VAL A 72 2.53 -3.77 -3.79
N THR A 73 1.86 -3.90 -4.92
CA THR A 73 1.41 -5.20 -5.43
C THR A 73 2.04 -5.48 -6.77
N LEU A 74 2.65 -6.65 -6.92
CA LEU A 74 3.06 -7.17 -8.23
C LEU A 74 2.12 -8.27 -8.69
N GLY A 75 1.95 -8.36 -10.02
CA GLY A 75 1.35 -9.52 -10.65
C GLY A 75 2.21 -10.75 -10.45
N ARG A 76 1.67 -11.94 -10.76
CA ARG A 76 2.49 -13.15 -10.81
C ARG A 76 3.55 -13.01 -11.91
N ALA A 77 4.75 -12.59 -11.54
CA ALA A 77 5.90 -12.52 -12.43
C ALA A 77 6.80 -13.72 -12.17
N GLU A 78 6.84 -14.66 -13.12
CA GLU A 78 7.86 -15.71 -13.11
C GLU A 78 9.23 -15.09 -13.44
N GLY A 79 10.16 -15.12 -12.49
CA GLY A 79 11.60 -14.92 -12.73
C GLY A 79 12.18 -13.50 -12.64
N HIS A 80 11.40 -12.42 -12.49
CA HIS A 80 11.94 -11.03 -12.48
C HIS A 80 11.21 -10.06 -11.53
N ALA A 81 10.58 -10.57 -10.46
CA ALA A 81 9.75 -9.75 -9.56
C ALA A 81 10.53 -8.62 -8.87
N ASP A 82 11.78 -8.84 -8.47
CA ASP A 82 12.56 -7.87 -7.69
C ASP A 82 12.91 -6.61 -8.49
N GLY A 83 13.39 -6.78 -9.74
CA GLY A 83 13.71 -5.65 -10.61
C GLY A 83 12.46 -4.86 -11.02
N LEU A 84 11.34 -5.55 -11.23
CA LEU A 84 10.06 -4.89 -11.48
C LEU A 84 9.59 -4.10 -10.25
N LEU A 85 9.71 -4.68 -9.05
CA LEU A 85 9.35 -4.03 -7.79
C LEU A 85 10.18 -2.77 -7.56
N GLN A 86 11.50 -2.86 -7.72
CA GLN A 86 12.42 -1.73 -7.56
C GLN A 86 12.05 -0.60 -8.53
N ASN A 87 11.92 -0.90 -9.82
CA ASN A 87 11.53 0.11 -10.82
C ASN A 87 10.17 0.75 -10.50
N LEU A 88 9.18 -0.04 -10.10
CA LEU A 88 7.86 0.46 -9.75
C LEU A 88 7.91 1.38 -8.52
N LEU A 89 8.64 0.98 -7.49
CA LEU A 89 8.82 1.78 -6.28
C LEU A 89 9.64 3.04 -6.56
N GLU A 90 10.72 2.98 -7.32
CA GLU A 90 11.51 4.16 -7.71
C GLU A 90 10.64 5.22 -8.39
N ARG A 91 9.75 4.79 -9.30
CA ARG A 91 8.80 5.71 -9.94
C ARG A 91 7.80 6.30 -8.96
N ALA A 92 7.30 5.50 -8.02
CA ALA A 92 6.39 5.99 -6.99
C ALA A 92 7.09 6.98 -6.02
N LEU A 93 8.33 6.68 -5.62
CA LEU A 93 9.17 7.55 -4.79
C LEU A 93 9.45 8.88 -5.48
N GLN A 94 9.80 8.86 -6.78
CA GLN A 94 10.04 10.07 -7.58
C GLN A 94 8.80 10.97 -7.70
N HIS A 95 7.60 10.39 -7.66
CA HIS A 95 6.35 11.14 -7.72
C HIS A 95 5.93 11.71 -6.36
N ALA A 96 6.37 11.10 -5.26
CA ALA A 96 6.08 11.59 -3.93
C ALA A 96 6.90 12.85 -3.62
N ASP A 97 6.21 13.86 -3.10
CA ASP A 97 6.77 15.15 -2.68
C ASP A 97 6.83 15.28 -1.14
N GLY A 98 6.92 14.15 -0.45
CA GLY A 98 7.02 14.08 1.00
C GLY A 98 7.25 12.66 1.47
N ASP A 99 7.46 12.50 2.77
CA ASP A 99 7.84 11.22 3.37
C ASP A 99 6.78 10.13 3.14
N ILE A 100 7.22 8.88 3.07
CA ILE A 100 6.37 7.72 2.80
C ILE A 100 6.52 6.69 3.91
N ALA A 101 5.39 6.19 4.40
CA ALA A 101 5.32 4.99 5.21
C ALA A 101 4.66 3.83 4.44
N MET A 102 4.89 2.61 4.91
CA MET A 102 4.11 1.43 4.53
C MET A 102 4.07 0.43 5.69
N HIS A 103 3.03 -0.39 5.76
CA HIS A 103 2.95 -1.47 6.74
C HIS A 103 3.40 -2.78 6.10
N VAL A 104 4.46 -3.38 6.65
CA VAL A 104 5.03 -4.63 6.16
C VAL A 104 5.11 -5.62 7.31
N LYS A 105 4.61 -6.85 7.09
CA LYS A 105 4.71 -7.91 8.10
C LYS A 105 6.16 -8.38 8.24
N PRO A 106 6.60 -8.77 9.45
CA PRO A 106 7.88 -9.46 9.62
C PRO A 106 7.96 -10.68 8.69
N GLY A 107 9.10 -10.87 8.02
CA GLY A 107 9.32 -11.97 7.07
C GLY A 107 8.71 -11.77 5.69
N HIS A 108 8.23 -10.56 5.35
CA HIS A 108 7.81 -10.25 3.98
C HIS A 108 8.97 -10.50 2.99
N PRO A 109 8.76 -11.21 1.87
CA PRO A 109 9.83 -11.58 0.95
C PRO A 109 10.64 -10.39 0.41
N ALA A 110 9.97 -9.26 0.17
CA ALA A 110 10.59 -8.04 -0.34
C ALA A 110 11.13 -7.08 0.74
N LEU A 111 11.15 -7.49 2.03
CA LEU A 111 11.58 -6.61 3.11
C LEU A 111 13.01 -6.07 2.91
N SER A 112 13.93 -6.93 2.45
CA SER A 112 15.30 -6.54 2.15
C SER A 112 15.38 -5.51 1.02
N ILE A 113 14.53 -5.63 -0.01
CA ILE A 113 14.45 -4.67 -1.12
C ILE A 113 13.98 -3.31 -0.59
N PHE A 114 12.94 -3.27 0.24
CA PHE A 114 12.48 -2.02 0.85
C PHE A 114 13.60 -1.35 1.66
N GLN A 115 14.33 -2.12 2.47
CA GLN A 115 15.46 -1.62 3.25
C GLN A 115 16.60 -1.09 2.37
N GLN A 116 16.94 -1.78 1.27
CA GLN A 116 17.92 -1.32 0.30
C GLN A 116 17.50 -0.02 -0.40
N MET A 117 16.19 0.22 -0.53
CA MET A 117 15.62 1.44 -1.08
C MET A 117 15.50 2.57 -0.04
N GLY A 118 15.98 2.37 1.19
CA GLY A 118 16.01 3.40 2.24
C GLY A 118 14.80 3.41 3.18
N PHE A 119 13.92 2.41 3.12
CA PHE A 119 12.87 2.27 4.14
C PHE A 119 13.46 1.72 5.45
N GLU A 120 13.22 2.43 6.55
CA GLU A 120 13.64 2.04 7.88
C GLU A 120 12.43 1.62 8.74
N ALA A 121 12.65 0.69 9.68
CA ALA A 121 11.62 0.28 10.62
C ALA A 121 11.63 1.25 11.81
N GLU A 122 10.57 2.06 11.94
CA GLU A 122 10.51 3.12 12.95
C GLU A 122 9.76 2.69 14.23
N TYR A 123 8.54 2.15 14.09
CA TYR A 123 7.66 1.83 15.22
C TYR A 123 6.91 0.50 15.04
N LEU A 124 6.48 -0.08 16.16
CA LEU A 124 5.56 -1.23 16.19
C LEU A 124 4.11 -0.75 16.06
N GLU A 125 3.37 -1.31 15.11
CA GLU A 125 1.93 -1.05 14.98
C GLU A 125 1.16 -1.85 16.05
N LEU A 126 0.53 -1.13 16.99
CA LEU A 126 -0.38 -1.72 17.98
C LEU A 126 -1.82 -1.49 17.55
N ARG A 127 -2.59 -2.57 17.36
CA ARG A 127 -4.00 -2.49 16.95
C ARG A 127 -4.91 -2.97 18.08
N HIS A 128 -5.78 -2.09 18.55
CA HIS A 128 -6.91 -2.47 19.41
C HIS A 128 -8.19 -2.52 18.57
N ALA A 129 -8.71 -3.71 18.29
CA ALA A 129 -9.95 -3.83 17.53
C ALA A 129 -11.12 -3.22 18.32
N HIS A 130 -12.00 -2.48 17.64
CA HIS A 130 -13.16 -1.82 18.26
C HIS A 130 -14.07 -2.80 19.03
N ASN A 131 -14.11 -4.08 18.62
CA ASN A 131 -14.89 -5.13 19.26
C ASN A 131 -14.02 -6.12 20.06
N SER A 132 -12.82 -5.72 20.48
CA SER A 132 -12.01 -6.54 21.38
C SER A 132 -12.81 -6.78 22.68
N PRO A 133 -12.94 -8.03 23.16
CA PRO A 133 -13.64 -8.30 24.40
C PRO A 133 -12.99 -7.53 25.55
N ASN A 134 -13.76 -6.70 26.24
CA ASN A 134 -13.32 -5.90 27.38
C ASN A 134 -12.59 -6.78 28.42
N LEU A 135 -11.38 -6.37 28.81
CA LEU A 135 -10.58 -7.00 29.88
C LEU A 135 -11.18 -6.80 31.29
N SER A 136 -12.37 -6.25 31.43
CA SER A 136 -13.03 -6.00 32.72
C SER A 136 -13.93 -7.18 33.15
N LYS A 137 -13.38 -8.39 33.24
CA LYS A 137 -13.99 -9.50 34.01
C LYS A 137 -12.87 -10.39 34.54
N ASN A 138 -12.17 -9.93 35.58
CA ASN A 138 -11.47 -10.75 36.59
C ASN A 138 -10.75 -9.80 37.57
N ALA A 139 -11.55 -9.04 38.31
CA ALA A 139 -11.14 -8.49 39.60
C ALA A 139 -12.31 -8.77 40.54
N GLY A 140 -12.31 -9.98 41.10
CA GLY A 140 -13.25 -10.50 42.08
C GLY A 140 -12.49 -11.45 42.99
#